data_AF-A0A9X5BFQ4-F1
#
_entry.id   AF-A0A9X5BFQ4-F1
#
_cell.length_a   1.000
_cell.length_b   1.000
_cell.length_c   1.000
_cell.angle_alpha   90.00
_cell.angle_beta   90.00
_cell.angle_gamma   90.00
#
_symmetry.space_group_name_H-M   'P 1'
#
loop_
_entity.id
_entity.type
_entity.pdbx_description
1 polymer ?
#
loop_
_entity_poly.entity_id
_entity_poly.type
_entity_poly.pdbx_seq_one_letter_code
_entity_poly.pdbx_strand_id
1 'polypeptide(L)'
;MANLHLVTGYAGEEHITSDDQGSFNAAIMGTGEFILERGKQFAASIISNNKVRVLDGDALMQGRHIRMKENTYVDLNFDNGLQGYSRVDLIVIRYSKDPATDIEKANLVVIKGTPVEGEPAAPDHITGDIINEHDLENDTVLYKVPFIGLNIQPLEKVFSTVPTWETLKNQVINNITAKFDALVAEAMQQIADGQKPLVSNIDDMLLIEKYGEYGADAKTVGEEFNKINGNL
;
A
#
# COMPACT_ATOMS: atom_id res chain seq x y z
N MET A 1 2.05 -35.25 34.69
CA MET A 1 2.18 -33.79 34.48
C MET A 1 2.70 -33.60 33.07
N ALA A 2 2.10 -32.71 32.28
CA ALA A 2 2.62 -32.35 30.96
C ALA A 2 3.47 -31.08 31.10
N ASN A 3 4.61 -31.03 30.43
CA ASN A 3 5.51 -29.88 30.46
C ASN A 3 5.22 -28.96 29.27
N LEU A 4 5.29 -27.65 29.48
CA LEU A 4 5.23 -26.64 28.42
C LEU A 4 6.63 -26.03 28.24
N HIS A 5 6.94 -25.62 27.01
CA HIS A 5 8.18 -24.91 26.69
C HIS A 5 8.02 -23.41 27.00
N LEU A 6 8.77 -22.91 27.98
CA LEU A 6 8.77 -21.49 28.36
C LEU A 6 9.88 -20.75 27.61
N VAL A 7 9.60 -20.34 26.37
CA VAL A 7 10.56 -19.71 25.43
C VAL A 7 11.32 -18.53 26.04
N THR A 8 10.67 -17.65 26.78
CA THR A 8 11.30 -16.44 27.33
C THR A 8 11.75 -16.57 28.79
N GLY A 9 11.78 -17.80 29.32
CA GLY A 9 12.29 -18.11 30.67
C GLY A 9 13.74 -18.59 30.66
N TYR A 10 14.44 -18.44 31.78
CA TYR A 10 15.74 -19.09 31.97
C TYR A 10 15.54 -20.59 32.24
N ALA A 11 16.14 -21.45 31.42
CA ALA A 11 16.04 -22.91 31.57
C ALA A 11 17.30 -23.58 32.15
N GLY A 12 18.35 -22.81 32.47
CA GLY A 12 19.66 -23.38 32.83
C GLY A 12 20.61 -23.56 31.65
N GLU A 13 20.10 -23.52 30.41
CA GLU A 13 20.82 -23.75 29.16
C GLU A 13 20.23 -22.94 27.99
N GLU A 14 20.88 -23.00 26.82
CA GLU A 14 20.36 -22.48 25.57
C GLU A 14 19.20 -23.35 25.07
N HIS A 15 18.01 -22.77 24.94
CA HIS A 15 16.81 -23.53 24.57
C HIS A 15 15.92 -22.84 23.53
N ILE A 16 16.16 -21.55 23.26
CA ILE A 16 15.38 -20.77 22.29
C ILE A 16 15.83 -21.14 20.89
N THR A 17 14.88 -21.54 20.06
CA THR A 17 15.13 -21.94 18.67
C THR A 17 14.67 -20.85 17.69
N SER A 18 15.12 -20.95 16.44
CA SER A 18 14.57 -20.14 15.34
C SER A 18 13.09 -20.42 15.11
N ASP A 19 12.63 -21.63 15.43
CA ASP A 19 11.22 -22.03 15.35
C ASP A 19 10.35 -21.30 16.36
N ASP A 20 10.82 -21.16 17.61
CA ASP A 20 10.14 -20.39 18.65
C ASP A 20 9.90 -18.94 18.22
N GLN A 21 10.93 -18.29 17.65
CA GLN A 21 10.82 -16.92 17.14
C GLN A 21 9.89 -16.83 15.93
N GLY A 22 9.97 -17.80 15.00
CA GLY A 22 9.10 -17.85 13.83
C GLY A 22 7.63 -17.98 14.21
N SER A 23 7.34 -18.89 15.14
CA SER A 23 6.00 -19.10 15.72
C SER A 23 5.48 -17.84 16.39
N PHE A 24 6.29 -17.17 17.22
CA PHE A 24 5.91 -15.91 17.86
C PHE A 24 5.61 -14.80 16.86
N ASN A 25 6.44 -14.66 15.81
CA ASN A 25 6.21 -13.67 14.75
C ASN A 25 4.89 -13.93 14.02
N ALA A 26 4.60 -15.20 13.66
CA ALA A 26 3.36 -15.57 12.99
C ALA A 26 2.13 -15.38 13.89
N ALA A 27 2.25 -15.61 15.20
CA ALA A 27 1.17 -15.35 16.14
C ALA A 27 0.80 -13.86 16.23
N ILE A 28 1.76 -12.95 16.05
CA ILE A 28 1.54 -11.50 16.09
C ILE A 28 1.06 -10.96 14.74
N MET A 29 1.68 -11.39 13.65
CA MET A 29 1.51 -10.80 12.31
C MET A 29 0.58 -11.61 11.41
N GLY A 30 0.20 -12.81 11.82
CA GLY A 30 -0.46 -13.81 10.97
C GLY A 30 0.55 -14.66 10.18
N THR A 31 0.04 -15.69 9.51
CA THR A 31 0.81 -16.64 8.67
C THR A 31 0.96 -16.18 7.22
N GLY A 32 0.72 -14.90 6.93
CA GLY A 32 0.85 -14.35 5.59
C GLY A 32 2.29 -14.01 5.21
N GLU A 33 2.43 -13.32 4.09
CA GLU A 33 3.71 -12.89 3.52
C GLU A 33 3.72 -11.38 3.34
N PHE A 34 4.70 -10.73 3.94
CA PHE A 34 4.69 -9.29 4.11
C PHE A 34 6.06 -8.69 3.86
N ILE A 35 6.12 -7.55 3.18
CA ILE A 35 7.29 -6.69 3.24
C ILE A 35 7.12 -5.73 4.39
N LEU A 36 8.12 -5.62 5.25
CA LEU A 36 8.09 -4.72 6.40
C LEU A 36 8.53 -3.32 5.96
N GLU A 37 7.93 -2.28 6.56
CA GLU A 37 8.31 -0.87 6.32
C GLU A 37 9.68 -0.55 6.95
N ARG A 38 10.74 -1.11 6.35
CA ARG A 38 12.13 -1.05 6.79
C ARG A 38 13.06 -1.06 5.57
N GLY A 39 14.18 -0.36 5.67
CA GLY A 39 15.15 -0.26 4.58
C GLY A 39 14.55 0.43 3.35
N LYS A 40 14.86 -0.09 2.16
CA LYS A 40 14.23 0.33 0.90
C LYS A 40 13.07 -0.56 0.48
N GLN A 41 12.59 -1.44 1.37
CA GLN A 41 11.43 -2.32 1.13
C GLN A 41 11.56 -3.14 -0.17
N PHE A 42 12.78 -3.60 -0.49
CA PHE A 42 13.09 -4.29 -1.75
C PHE A 42 12.73 -3.51 -3.01
N ALA A 43 12.76 -2.17 -2.96
CA ALA A 43 12.54 -1.34 -4.14
C ALA A 43 13.47 -1.79 -5.29
N ALA A 44 12.87 -2.03 -6.46
CA ALA A 44 13.57 -2.49 -7.64
C ALA A 44 13.66 -1.42 -8.75
N SER A 45 14.76 -1.41 -9.48
CA SER A 45 14.98 -0.53 -10.63
C SER A 45 15.68 -1.25 -11.78
N ILE A 46 15.29 -0.91 -13.01
CA ILE A 46 15.89 -1.43 -14.23
C ILE A 46 17.24 -0.74 -14.46
N ILE A 47 18.31 -1.52 -14.56
CA ILE A 47 19.67 -1.02 -14.81
C ILE A 47 20.04 -1.17 -16.29
N SER A 48 19.59 -2.26 -16.92
CA SER A 48 19.71 -2.51 -18.36
C SER A 48 18.60 -3.45 -18.82
N ASN A 49 18.51 -3.70 -20.13
CA ASN A 49 17.50 -4.61 -20.72
C ASN A 49 17.51 -6.04 -20.19
N ASN A 50 18.54 -6.42 -19.43
CA ASN A 50 18.75 -7.76 -18.90
C ASN A 50 19.20 -7.73 -17.42
N LYS A 51 19.02 -6.61 -16.73
CA LYS A 51 19.44 -6.44 -15.33
C LYS A 51 18.49 -5.57 -14.54
N VAL A 52 18.03 -6.10 -13.41
CA VAL A 52 17.25 -5.37 -12.42
C VAL A 52 18.01 -5.36 -11.10
N ARG A 53 18.09 -4.19 -10.47
CA ARG A 53 18.65 -4.03 -9.13
C ARG A 53 17.53 -4.04 -8.11
N VAL A 54 17.67 -4.83 -7.05
CA VAL A 54 16.79 -4.85 -5.88
C VAL A 54 17.57 -4.29 -4.70
N LEU A 55 17.02 -3.27 -4.03
CA LEU A 55 17.64 -2.64 -2.86
C LEU A 55 17.30 -3.39 -1.56
N ASP A 56 17.90 -2.96 -0.45
CA ASP A 56 17.68 -3.56 0.87
C ASP A 56 16.23 -3.50 1.36
N GLY A 57 15.90 -4.39 2.29
CA GLY A 57 14.56 -4.51 2.84
C GLY A 57 14.43 -5.71 3.78
N ASP A 58 13.31 -5.73 4.49
CA ASP A 58 12.95 -6.78 5.42
C ASP A 58 11.61 -7.39 4.99
N ALA A 59 11.52 -8.71 5.01
CA ALA A 59 10.31 -9.47 4.73
C ALA A 59 9.98 -10.38 5.90
N LEU A 60 8.69 -10.66 6.08
CA LEU A 60 8.20 -11.67 6.98
C LEU A 60 7.38 -12.68 6.16
N MET A 61 7.93 -13.88 5.98
CA MET A 61 7.32 -14.94 5.21
C MET A 61 6.84 -16.01 6.19
N GLN A 62 5.54 -16.05 6.48
CA GLN A 62 4.95 -17.01 7.40
C GLN A 62 5.73 -17.09 8.73
N GLY A 63 5.98 -15.94 9.37
CA GLY A 63 6.77 -15.84 10.60
C GLY A 63 8.30 -15.85 10.45
N ARG A 64 8.85 -16.24 9.30
CA ARG A 64 10.30 -16.19 9.03
C ARG A 64 10.74 -14.79 8.63
N HIS A 65 11.57 -14.16 9.46
CA HIS A 65 12.14 -12.84 9.18
C HIS A 65 13.32 -12.98 8.23
N ILE A 66 13.20 -12.37 7.06
CA ILE A 66 14.21 -12.37 6.00
C ILE A 66 14.70 -10.94 5.85
N ARG A 67 16.02 -10.73 5.85
CA ARG A 67 16.60 -9.39 5.81
C ARG A 67 17.71 -9.30 4.78
N MET A 68 17.59 -8.34 3.86
CA MET A 68 18.72 -7.81 3.12
C MET A 68 19.34 -6.66 3.93
N LYS A 69 20.66 -6.71 4.12
CA LYS A 69 21.37 -5.74 4.97
C LYS A 69 21.17 -4.32 4.46
N GLU A 70 20.99 -3.37 5.37
CA GLU A 70 20.80 -1.96 5.05
C GLU A 70 21.94 -1.38 4.19
N ASN A 71 21.59 -0.50 3.25
CA ASN A 71 22.52 0.13 2.29
C ASN A 71 23.22 -0.89 1.38
N THR A 72 22.58 -2.02 1.10
CA THR A 72 23.05 -3.01 0.12
C THR A 72 22.05 -3.18 -1.01
N TYR A 73 22.46 -3.91 -2.05
CA TYR A 73 21.62 -4.24 -3.18
C TYR A 73 22.05 -5.58 -3.79
N VAL A 74 21.16 -6.17 -4.57
CA VAL A 74 21.43 -7.35 -5.41
C VAL A 74 21.06 -7.01 -6.85
N ASP A 75 21.98 -7.30 -7.77
CA ASP A 75 21.71 -7.22 -9.21
C ASP A 75 21.27 -8.60 -9.71
N LEU A 76 20.03 -8.69 -10.18
CA LEU A 76 19.46 -9.87 -10.80
C LEU A 76 19.63 -9.79 -12.32
N ASN A 77 20.18 -10.84 -12.90
CA ASN A 77 20.37 -10.95 -14.35
C ASN A 77 19.20 -11.72 -14.96
N PHE A 78 18.77 -11.28 -16.14
CA PHE A 78 17.71 -11.86 -16.91
C PHE A 78 18.26 -12.30 -18.27
N ASP A 79 17.67 -13.32 -18.85
CA ASP A 79 17.94 -13.62 -20.26
C ASP A 79 17.41 -12.50 -21.15
N ASN A 80 18.01 -12.32 -22.31
CA ASN A 80 17.51 -11.32 -23.26
C ASN A 80 16.06 -11.62 -23.70
N GLY A 81 15.32 -10.58 -24.04
CA GLY A 81 14.06 -10.70 -24.75
C GLY A 81 14.25 -11.32 -26.15
N LEU A 82 13.15 -11.72 -26.79
CA LEU A 82 13.16 -12.32 -28.13
C LEU A 82 12.30 -11.48 -29.07
N GLN A 83 12.85 -11.14 -30.25
CA GLN A 83 12.13 -10.36 -31.27
C GLN A 83 10.82 -11.06 -31.66
N GLY A 84 9.69 -10.34 -31.60
CA GLY A 84 8.38 -10.87 -31.95
C GLY A 84 7.67 -11.64 -30.83
N TYR A 85 8.27 -11.77 -29.64
CA TYR A 85 7.69 -12.46 -28.49
C TYR A 85 7.57 -11.54 -27.28
N SER A 86 6.63 -11.85 -26.42
CA SER A 86 6.43 -11.27 -25.09
C SER A 86 6.55 -12.36 -24.04
N ARG A 87 7.00 -12.01 -22.82
CA ARG A 87 6.98 -12.89 -21.65
C ARG A 87 6.91 -12.07 -20.37
N VAL A 88 6.56 -12.71 -19.27
CA VAL A 88 6.68 -12.13 -17.92
C VAL A 88 7.60 -13.02 -17.11
N ASP A 89 8.67 -12.46 -16.57
CA ASP A 89 9.51 -13.13 -15.58
C ASP A 89 9.06 -12.68 -14.18
N LEU A 90 9.38 -13.43 -13.12
CA LEU A 90 9.12 -13.04 -11.73
C LEU A 90 10.42 -12.80 -10.98
N ILE A 91 10.40 -11.83 -10.07
CA ILE A 91 11.38 -11.72 -8.98
C ILE A 91 10.69 -12.18 -7.70
N VAL A 92 11.24 -13.21 -7.07
CA VAL A 92 10.70 -13.78 -5.83
C VAL A 92 11.76 -13.79 -4.73
N ILE A 93 11.32 -13.75 -3.48
CA ILE A 93 12.12 -14.23 -2.34
C ILE A 93 11.78 -15.71 -2.18
N ARG A 94 12.75 -16.59 -2.43
CA ARG A 94 12.61 -18.04 -2.23
C ARG A 94 13.15 -18.45 -0.89
N TYR A 95 12.28 -19.02 -0.05
CA TYR A 95 12.67 -19.84 1.08
C TYR A 95 13.02 -21.25 0.62
N SER A 96 14.03 -21.84 1.25
CA SER A 96 14.39 -23.25 1.06
C SER A 96 14.96 -23.82 2.35
N LYS A 97 14.61 -25.07 2.69
CA LYS A 97 15.16 -25.84 3.79
C LYS A 97 15.75 -27.14 3.28
N ASP A 98 17.01 -27.39 3.61
CA ASP A 98 17.68 -28.65 3.28
C ASP A 98 17.16 -29.77 4.21
N PRO A 99 16.55 -30.85 3.69
CA PRO A 99 15.91 -31.86 4.53
C PRO A 99 16.91 -32.78 5.26
N ALA A 100 18.19 -32.76 4.90
CA ALA A 100 19.21 -33.59 5.55
C ALA A 100 19.93 -32.85 6.68
N THR A 101 20.04 -31.53 6.57
CA THR A 101 20.78 -30.69 7.53
C THR A 101 19.91 -29.73 8.33
N ASP A 102 18.63 -29.61 7.97
CA ASP A 102 17.67 -28.62 8.48
C ASP A 102 18.09 -27.16 8.27
N ILE A 103 19.11 -26.91 7.43
CA ILE A 103 19.59 -25.55 7.16
C ILE A 103 18.59 -24.82 6.26
N GLU A 104 18.06 -23.72 6.78
CA GLU A 104 17.15 -22.82 6.09
C GLU A 104 17.90 -21.67 5.40
N LYS A 105 17.41 -21.24 4.22
CA LYS A 105 17.97 -20.14 3.43
C LYS A 105 16.85 -19.32 2.78
N ALA A 106 17.14 -18.05 2.52
CA ALA A 106 16.31 -17.19 1.70
C ALA A 106 17.16 -16.50 0.62
N ASN A 107 16.69 -16.51 -0.63
CA ASN A 107 17.41 -15.92 -1.77
C ASN A 107 16.46 -15.14 -2.68
N LEU A 108 16.96 -14.09 -3.33
CA LEU A 108 16.27 -13.52 -4.48
C LEU A 108 16.47 -14.42 -5.70
N VAL A 109 15.37 -14.80 -6.34
CA VAL A 109 15.37 -15.71 -7.48
C VAL A 109 14.58 -15.09 -8.63
N VAL A 110 15.09 -15.27 -9.85
CA VAL A 110 14.36 -14.94 -11.08
C VAL A 110 13.70 -16.22 -11.60
N ILE A 111 12.37 -16.21 -11.74
CA ILE A 111 11.63 -17.28 -12.40
C ILE A 111 11.30 -16.79 -13.80
N LYS A 112 11.90 -17.44 -14.81
CA LYS A 112 11.72 -17.05 -16.20
C LYS A 112 10.38 -17.54 -16.74
N GLY A 113 9.63 -16.66 -17.40
CA GLY A 113 8.40 -17.00 -18.11
C GLY A 113 8.64 -17.61 -19.49
N THR A 114 7.56 -18.14 -20.07
CA THR A 114 7.58 -18.70 -21.42
C THR A 114 7.32 -17.60 -22.47
N PRO A 115 8.19 -17.40 -23.47
CA PRO A 115 7.93 -16.47 -24.58
C PRO A 115 6.73 -16.89 -25.43
N VAL A 116 5.85 -15.95 -25.75
CA VAL A 116 4.66 -16.13 -26.61
C VAL A 116 4.52 -14.96 -27.59
N GLU A 117 3.89 -15.17 -28.75
CA GLU A 117 3.68 -14.09 -29.76
C GLU A 117 2.52 -13.13 -29.42
N GLY A 118 1.85 -13.35 -28.28
CA GLY A 118 0.69 -12.58 -27.82
C GLY A 118 0.82 -12.12 -26.36
N GLU A 119 -0.30 -12.11 -25.63
CA GLU A 119 -0.33 -11.70 -24.23
C GLU A 119 0.34 -12.77 -23.34
N PRO A 120 1.42 -12.42 -22.62
CA PRO A 120 2.14 -13.38 -21.79
C PRO A 120 1.45 -13.60 -20.43
N ALA A 121 1.44 -14.86 -19.98
CA ALA A 121 1.12 -15.18 -18.60
C ALA A 121 2.39 -15.17 -17.73
N ALA A 122 2.24 -14.84 -16.45
CA ALA A 122 3.31 -15.05 -15.47
C ALA A 122 3.56 -16.57 -15.27
N PRO A 123 4.81 -17.00 -15.05
CA PRO A 123 5.11 -18.38 -14.73
C PRO A 123 4.56 -18.77 -13.36
N ASP A 124 4.38 -20.07 -13.16
CA ASP A 124 4.09 -20.62 -11.83
C ASP A 124 5.28 -20.40 -10.89
N HIS A 125 4.98 -20.31 -9.59
CA HIS A 125 5.94 -20.21 -8.50
C HIS A 125 5.56 -21.20 -7.40
N ILE A 126 6.46 -21.41 -6.44
CA ILE A 126 6.24 -22.38 -5.36
C ILE A 126 5.38 -21.73 -4.29
N THR A 127 4.25 -22.34 -3.96
CA THR A 127 3.43 -21.97 -2.80
C THR A 127 3.46 -23.13 -1.82
N GLY A 128 4.09 -22.93 -0.67
CA GLY A 128 4.20 -23.92 0.40
C GLY A 128 3.84 -23.32 1.76
N ASP A 129 3.39 -24.16 2.69
CA ASP A 129 3.12 -23.78 4.08
C ASP A 129 4.29 -24.21 4.99
N ILE A 130 5.15 -23.24 5.31
CA ILE A 130 6.37 -23.45 6.10
C ILE A 130 6.03 -23.80 7.56
N ILE A 131 4.93 -23.27 8.10
CA ILE A 131 4.61 -23.39 9.53
C ILE A 131 3.80 -24.66 9.81
N ASN A 132 2.71 -24.89 9.08
CA ASN A 132 1.74 -25.94 9.43
C ASN A 132 2.02 -27.26 8.69
N GLU A 133 2.46 -27.18 7.44
CA GLU A 133 2.76 -28.37 6.62
C GLU A 133 4.26 -28.69 6.57
N HIS A 134 5.09 -27.78 7.09
CA HIS A 134 6.55 -27.88 7.11
C HIS A 134 7.15 -28.03 5.71
N ASP A 135 6.56 -27.33 4.74
CA ASP A 135 7.05 -27.33 3.36
C ASP A 135 8.48 -26.80 3.30
N LEU A 136 9.28 -27.46 2.46
CA LEU A 136 10.71 -27.18 2.35
C LEU A 136 11.01 -25.97 1.48
N GLU A 137 10.05 -25.48 0.69
CA GLU A 137 10.23 -24.32 -0.19
C GLU A 137 8.95 -23.46 -0.25
N ASN A 138 9.12 -22.16 -0.41
CA ASN A 138 8.03 -21.21 -0.66
C ASN A 138 8.57 -19.96 -1.35
N ASP A 139 7.80 -19.38 -2.28
CA ASP A 139 8.14 -18.15 -2.99
C ASP A 139 7.20 -16.99 -2.63
N THR A 140 7.75 -15.89 -2.12
CA THR A 140 7.04 -14.61 -2.04
C THR A 140 7.34 -13.79 -3.28
N VAL A 141 6.33 -13.54 -4.12
CA VAL A 141 6.48 -12.75 -5.35
C VAL A 141 6.61 -11.26 -5.03
N LEU A 142 7.72 -10.65 -5.46
CA LEU A 142 7.94 -9.21 -5.32
C LEU A 142 7.50 -8.43 -6.56
N TYR A 143 7.97 -8.86 -7.74
CA TYR A 143 7.74 -8.14 -8.99
C TYR A 143 7.42 -9.11 -10.12
N LYS A 144 6.53 -8.67 -11.02
CA LYS A 144 6.48 -9.17 -12.39
C LYS A 144 7.36 -8.27 -13.26
N VAL A 145 8.08 -8.90 -14.18
CA VAL A 145 9.06 -8.29 -15.07
C VAL A 145 8.64 -8.59 -16.51
N PRO A 146 7.83 -7.74 -17.15
CA PRO A 146 7.38 -7.98 -18.51
C PRO A 146 8.49 -7.68 -19.52
N PHE A 147 8.52 -8.45 -20.59
CA PHE A 147 9.36 -8.24 -21.77
C PHE A 147 8.47 -8.17 -23.00
N ILE A 148 8.76 -7.22 -23.89
CA ILE A 148 8.15 -7.10 -25.21
C ILE A 148 9.27 -6.96 -26.23
N GLY A 149 9.37 -7.92 -27.14
CA GLY A 149 10.51 -8.02 -28.05
C GLY A 149 11.82 -8.19 -27.29
N LEU A 150 12.82 -7.36 -27.61
CA LEU A 150 14.14 -7.39 -26.97
C LEU A 150 14.21 -6.56 -25.66
N ASN A 151 13.14 -5.86 -25.29
CA ASN A 151 13.17 -4.86 -24.23
C ASN A 151 12.40 -5.30 -22.99
N ILE A 152 13.01 -5.08 -21.83
CA ILE A 152 12.34 -5.10 -20.53
C ILE A 152 11.36 -3.93 -20.45
N GLN A 153 10.21 -4.17 -19.81
CA GLN A 153 9.15 -3.18 -19.58
C GLN A 153 9.17 -2.72 -18.12
N PRO A 154 8.43 -1.64 -17.76
CA PRO A 154 8.29 -1.22 -16.37
C PRO A 154 7.90 -2.37 -15.45
N LEU A 155 8.56 -2.46 -14.29
CA LEU A 155 8.33 -3.50 -13.31
C LEU A 155 6.94 -3.31 -12.67
N GLU A 156 6.18 -4.40 -12.54
CA GLU A 156 4.91 -4.40 -11.80
C GLU A 156 5.16 -4.95 -10.40
N LYS A 157 5.00 -4.10 -9.39
CA LYS A 157 5.10 -4.49 -7.97
C LYS A 157 3.86 -5.29 -7.56
N VAL A 158 4.06 -6.45 -6.93
CA VAL A 158 2.99 -7.37 -6.50
C VAL A 158 2.77 -7.34 -4.99
N PHE A 159 3.81 -7.11 -4.20
CA PHE A 159 3.73 -7.21 -2.75
C PHE A 159 3.06 -6.01 -2.06
N SER A 160 2.45 -6.28 -0.91
CA SER A 160 2.01 -5.26 0.04
C SER A 160 3.09 -5.01 1.10
N THR A 161 3.11 -3.79 1.64
CA THR A 161 3.97 -3.45 2.78
C THR A 161 3.11 -3.34 4.03
N VAL A 162 3.53 -4.00 5.10
CA VAL A 162 2.93 -3.81 6.41
C VAL A 162 3.52 -2.54 7.03
N PRO A 163 2.70 -1.49 7.25
CA PRO A 163 3.17 -0.26 7.87
C PRO A 163 3.59 -0.49 9.31
N THR A 164 4.54 0.32 9.78
CA THR A 164 4.87 0.42 11.19
C THR A 164 3.68 0.95 12.00
N TRP A 165 3.69 0.72 13.31
CA TRP A 165 2.71 1.34 14.21
C TRP A 165 2.75 2.87 14.18
N GLU A 166 3.90 3.48 13.91
CA GLU A 166 4.02 4.93 13.76
C GLU A 166 3.30 5.41 12.49
N THR A 167 3.53 4.75 11.36
CA THR A 167 2.81 5.03 10.11
C THR A 167 1.30 4.83 10.28
N LEU A 168 0.88 3.72 10.89
CA LEU A 168 -0.53 3.46 11.18
C LEU A 168 -1.14 4.54 12.07
N LYS A 169 -0.47 4.92 13.17
CA LYS A 169 -0.93 5.99 14.06
C LYS A 169 -1.14 7.29 13.29
N ASN A 170 -0.18 7.68 12.45
CA ASN A 170 -0.27 8.91 11.66
C ASN A 170 -1.37 8.84 10.60
N GLN A 171 -1.52 7.71 9.91
CA GLN A 171 -2.60 7.49 8.95
C GLN A 171 -3.98 7.58 9.62
N VAL A 172 -4.16 6.97 10.79
CA VAL A 172 -5.42 7.02 11.55
C VAL A 172 -5.74 8.45 11.97
N ILE A 173 -4.78 9.19 12.53
CA ILE A 173 -4.97 10.60 12.92
C ILE A 173 -5.38 11.42 11.69
N ASN A 174 -4.62 11.33 10.58
CA ASN A 174 -4.90 12.10 9.37
C ASN A 174 -6.28 11.77 8.78
N ASN A 175 -6.66 10.49 8.75
CA ASN A 175 -7.96 10.06 8.26
C ASN A 175 -9.11 10.58 9.14
N ILE A 176 -8.93 10.60 10.47
CA ILE A 176 -9.93 11.14 11.39
C ILE A 176 -10.05 12.65 11.20
N THR A 177 -8.94 13.37 11.15
CA THR A 177 -8.92 14.83 10.94
C THR A 177 -9.61 15.19 9.62
N ALA A 178 -9.25 14.51 8.52
CA ALA A 178 -9.86 14.77 7.21
C ALA A 178 -11.38 14.51 7.20
N LYS A 179 -11.84 13.45 7.86
CA LYS A 179 -13.28 13.17 7.99
C LYS A 179 -13.99 14.19 8.86
N PHE A 180 -13.35 14.65 9.94
CA PHE A 180 -13.90 15.68 10.82
C PHE A 180 -14.01 17.02 10.08
N ASP A 181 -12.98 17.43 9.36
CA ASP A 181 -12.97 18.67 8.58
C ASP A 181 -14.05 18.65 7.48
N ALA A 182 -14.20 17.52 6.79
CA ALA A 182 -15.26 17.33 5.81
C ALA A 182 -16.65 17.47 6.45
N LEU A 183 -16.87 16.85 7.61
CA LEU A 183 -18.14 16.94 8.33
C LEU A 183 -18.45 18.37 8.81
N VAL A 184 -17.43 19.09 9.31
CA VAL A 184 -17.58 20.49 9.72
C VAL A 184 -17.92 21.36 8.52
N ALA A 185 -17.26 21.16 7.38
CA ALA A 185 -17.57 21.90 6.16
C ALA A 185 -19.00 21.64 5.67
N GLU A 186 -19.45 20.38 5.67
CA GLU A 186 -20.83 20.01 5.35
C GLU A 186 -21.84 20.67 6.30
N ALA A 187 -21.57 20.65 7.61
CA ALA A 187 -22.42 21.30 8.60
C ALA A 187 -22.49 22.82 8.42
N MET A 188 -21.35 23.48 8.16
CA MET A 188 -21.28 24.92 7.89
C MET A 188 -22.05 25.29 6.63
N GLN A 189 -21.97 24.47 5.57
CA GLN A 189 -22.72 24.67 4.34
C GLN A 189 -24.23 24.55 4.58
N GLN A 190 -24.67 23.53 5.34
CA GLN A 190 -26.07 23.36 5.69
C GLN A 190 -26.62 24.54 6.52
N ILE A 191 -25.83 25.07 7.46
CA ILE A 191 -26.20 26.27 8.24
C ILE A 191 -26.34 27.48 7.31
N ALA A 192 -25.38 27.70 6.41
CA ALA A 192 -25.42 28.80 5.46
C ALA A 192 -26.66 28.72 4.54
N ASP A 193 -26.96 27.53 4.02
CA ASP A 193 -28.14 27.31 3.17
C ASP A 193 -29.45 27.49 3.94
N GLY A 194 -29.51 27.10 5.22
CA GLY A 194 -30.64 27.35 6.11
C GLY A 194 -30.85 28.83 6.45
N GLN A 195 -29.79 29.65 6.49
CA GLN A 195 -29.86 31.08 6.80
C GLN A 195 -30.29 31.94 5.60
N LYS A 196 -29.98 31.54 4.36
CA LYS A 196 -30.34 32.29 3.13
C LYS A 196 -31.79 32.78 3.07
N PRO A 197 -32.83 31.94 3.29
CA PRO A 197 -34.22 32.41 3.22
C PRO A 197 -34.58 33.40 4.34
N LEU A 198 -33.97 33.28 5.53
CA LEU A 198 -34.21 34.20 6.63
C LEU A 198 -33.63 35.58 6.34
N VAL A 199 -32.42 35.64 5.78
CA VAL A 199 -31.79 36.91 5.39
C VAL A 199 -32.59 37.59 4.28
N SER A 200 -33.02 36.85 3.26
CA SER A 200 -33.88 37.38 2.20
C SER A 200 -35.17 38.00 2.73
N ASN A 201 -35.84 37.34 3.68
CA ASN A 201 -37.06 37.87 4.28
C ASN A 201 -36.82 39.17 5.07
N ILE A 202 -35.66 39.30 5.72
CA ILE A 202 -35.28 40.53 6.45
C ILE A 202 -35.01 41.66 5.46
N ASP A 203 -34.32 41.39 4.36
CA ASP A 203 -34.06 42.38 3.30
C ASP A 203 -35.38 42.87 2.67
N ASP A 204 -36.31 41.96 2.39
CA ASP A 204 -37.65 42.29 1.90
C ASP A 204 -38.43 43.14 2.91
N MET A 205 -38.38 42.81 4.21
CA MET A 205 -39.01 43.62 5.26
C MET A 205 -38.41 45.03 5.38
N LEU A 206 -37.08 45.16 5.31
CA LEU A 206 -36.38 46.45 5.37
C LEU A 206 -36.68 47.33 4.15
N LEU A 207 -36.81 46.72 2.97
CA LEU A 207 -37.27 47.40 1.76
C LEU A 207 -38.70 47.94 1.93
N ILE A 208 -39.61 47.12 2.48
CA ILE A 208 -40.98 47.55 2.77
C ILE A 208 -41.00 48.68 3.81
N GLU A 209 -40.19 48.65 4.85
CA GLU A 209 -40.13 49.72 5.85
C GLU A 209 -39.58 51.03 5.26
N LYS A 210 -38.50 50.93 4.47
CA LYS A 210 -37.83 52.10 3.89
C LYS A 210 -38.63 52.77 2.76
N TYR A 211 -39.41 51.99 2.01
CA TYR A 211 -40.12 52.47 0.82
C TYR A 211 -41.66 52.38 0.93
N GLY A 212 -42.21 51.73 1.95
CA GLY A 212 -43.66 51.55 2.13
C GLY A 212 -44.40 52.82 2.57
N GLU A 213 -43.71 53.80 3.15
CA GLU A 213 -44.28 55.14 3.40
C GLU A 213 -44.37 56.00 2.12
N TYR A 214 -43.55 55.69 1.11
CA TYR A 214 -43.69 56.24 -0.23
C TYR A 214 -44.68 55.37 -1.00
N GLY A 215 -45.98 55.67 -0.91
CA GLY A 215 -47.06 54.91 -1.56
C GLY A 215 -46.95 54.82 -3.10
N ALA A 216 -45.99 54.04 -3.60
CA ALA A 216 -45.71 53.85 -5.01
C ALA A 216 -45.70 52.35 -5.34
N ASP A 217 -46.46 52.03 -6.38
CA ASP A 217 -46.68 50.70 -6.94
C ASP A 217 -45.36 49.90 -7.05
N ALA A 218 -45.33 48.69 -6.48
CA ALA A 218 -44.12 47.88 -6.23
C ALA A 218 -43.24 47.62 -7.46
N LYS A 219 -43.81 47.79 -8.66
CA LYS A 219 -43.12 47.70 -9.95
C LYS A 219 -42.09 48.83 -10.17
N THR A 220 -42.37 50.02 -9.67
CA THR A 220 -41.54 51.23 -9.87
C THR A 220 -40.30 51.21 -8.96
N VAL A 221 -40.42 50.62 -7.77
CA VAL A 221 -39.35 50.52 -6.77
C VAL A 221 -38.26 49.53 -7.21
N GLY A 222 -38.64 48.41 -7.83
CA GLY A 222 -37.69 47.44 -8.40
C GLY A 222 -36.86 47.98 -9.58
N GLU A 223 -37.40 48.93 -10.34
CA GLU A 223 -36.70 49.59 -11.45
C GLU A 223 -35.71 50.66 -10.96
N GLU A 224 -35.98 51.34 -9.83
CA GLU A 224 -35.03 52.29 -9.23
C GLU A 224 -33.86 51.60 -8.50
N PHE A 225 -34.11 50.48 -7.82
CA PHE A 225 -33.06 49.73 -7.13
C PHE A 225 -31.98 49.20 -8.09
N ASN A 226 -32.39 48.74 -9.28
CA ASN A 226 -31.47 48.31 -10.34
C ASN A 226 -30.70 49.46 -10.99
N LYS A 227 -31.23 50.70 -10.99
CA LYS A 227 -30.50 51.89 -11.46
C LYS A 227 -29.42 52.35 -10.49
N ILE A 228 -29.63 52.18 -9.19
CA ILE A 228 -28.68 52.59 -8.14
C ILE A 228 -27.53 51.57 -8.02
N ASN A 229 -27.83 50.27 -8.10
CA ASN A 229 -26.83 49.21 -7.94
C ASN A 229 -26.16 48.76 -9.25
N GLY A 230 -26.69 49.16 -10.42
CA GLY A 230 -26.09 48.87 -11.73
C GLY A 230 -24.96 49.81 -12.17
N ASN A 231 -24.56 50.77 -11.32
CA ASN A 231 -23.55 51.79 -11.62
C ASN A 231 -22.38 51.82 -10.60
N LEU A 232 -22.15 50.74 -9.85
CA LEU A 232 -20.94 50.50 -9.06
C LEU A 232 -20.20 49.26 -9.56
#